data_AF-A0A660T905-F1
#
_entry.id   AF-A0A660T905-F1
#
_cell.length_a   1.000
_cell.length_b   1.000
_cell.length_c   1.000
_cell.angle_alpha   90.00
_cell.angle_beta   90.00
_cell.angle_gamma   90.00
#
_symmetry.space_group_name_H-M   'P 1'
#
loop_
_entity.id
_entity.type
_entity.pdbx_description
1 polymer ?
#
loop_
_entity_poly.entity_id
_entity_poly.type
_entity_poly.pdbx_seq_one_letter_code
_entity_poly.pdbx_strand_id
1 'polypeptide(L)' 'MNMEQIKLSEEEIKALKDLDPLIEHARAEIERAKRVGIDVSDLEAELNSAVELRNKLLEEYGK' A
#
# COMPACT_ATOMS: atom_id res chain seq x y z
N MET A 1 -3.15 26.60 -16.10
CA MET A 1 -1.88 26.05 -15.61
C MET A 1 -1.75 24.67 -16.22
N ASN A 2 -0.75 24.43 -17.08
CA ASN A 2 -0.48 23.07 -17.54
C ASN A 2 0.08 22.31 -16.33
N MET A 3 -0.75 21.46 -15.71
CA MET A 3 -0.23 20.48 -14.78
C MET A 3 0.54 19.48 -15.64
N GLU A 4 1.87 19.56 -15.61
CA GLU A 4 2.69 18.47 -16.12
C GLU A 4 2.21 17.19 -15.42
N GLN A 5 1.83 16.18 -16.19
CA GLN A 5 1.49 14.88 -15.64
C GLN A 5 2.76 14.36 -14.97
N ILE A 6 2.80 14.40 -13.64
CA ILE A 6 3.84 13.75 -12.85
C ILE A 6 3.75 12.27 -13.21
N LYS A 7 4.77 11.72 -13.86
CA LYS A 7 4.85 10.28 -14.12
C LYS A 7 5.81 9.66 -13.12
N LEU A 8 5.46 8.48 -12.64
CA LEU A 8 6.40 7.68 -11.87
C LEU A 8 7.51 7.20 -12.80
N SER A 9 8.73 7.27 -12.33
CA SER A 9 9.86 6.56 -12.92
C SER A 9 9.66 5.04 -12.81
N GLU A 10 10.34 4.29 -13.65
CA GLU A 10 10.33 2.82 -13.58
C GLU A 10 10.83 2.31 -12.22
N GLU A 11 11.78 3.01 -11.60
CA GLU A 11 12.30 2.70 -10.27
C GLU A 11 11.23 2.89 -9.19
N GLU A 12 10.44 3.97 -9.25
CA GLU A 12 9.34 4.20 -8.32
C GLU A 12 8.21 3.19 -8.51
N ILE A 13 7.85 2.85 -9.75
CA ILE A 13 6.86 1.81 -10.05
C ILE A 13 7.33 0.47 -9.47
N LYS A 14 8.61 0.13 -9.65
CA LYS A 14 9.20 -1.09 -9.10
C LYS A 14 9.17 -1.06 -7.58
N ALA A 15 9.61 0.03 -6.95
CA ALA A 15 9.58 0.17 -5.50
C ALA A 15 8.17 0.01 -4.92
N LEU A 16 7.17 0.61 -5.57
CA LEU A 16 5.78 0.43 -5.17
C LEU A 16 5.35 -1.04 -5.29
N LYS A 17 5.62 -1.72 -6.41
CA LYS A 17 5.29 -3.14 -6.60
C LYS A 17 6.01 -4.07 -5.61
N ASP A 18 7.26 -3.78 -5.30
CA ASP A 18 8.08 -4.53 -4.35
C ASP A 18 7.54 -4.46 -2.90
N LEU A 19 6.54 -3.60 -2.62
CA LEU A 19 5.80 -3.61 -1.35
C LEU A 19 4.83 -4.79 -1.20
N ASP A 20 4.48 -5.53 -2.26
CA ASP A 20 3.49 -6.61 -2.20
C ASP A 20 3.78 -7.64 -1.09
N PRO A 21 5.02 -8.18 -0.96
CA PRO A 21 5.33 -9.14 0.09
C PRO A 21 5.21 -8.56 1.50
N LEU A 22 5.50 -7.27 1.66
CA LEU A 22 5.40 -6.58 2.95
C LEU A 22 3.94 -6.35 3.35
N ILE A 23 3.09 -5.99 2.39
CA ILE A 23 1.63 -5.86 2.59
C ILE A 23 1.04 -7.20 3.02
N GLU A 24 1.39 -8.30 2.33
CA GLU A 24 0.90 -9.63 2.66
C GLU A 24 1.40 -10.11 4.03
N HIS A 25 2.66 -9.80 4.38
CA HIS A 25 3.19 -10.08 5.70
C HIS A 25 2.43 -9.32 6.79
N ALA A 26 2.19 -8.02 6.60
CA ALA A 26 1.45 -7.18 7.55
C ALA A 26 0.01 -7.68 7.76
N ARG A 27 -0.69 -8.07 6.68
CA ARG A 27 -2.02 -8.71 6.76
C ARG A 27 -1.98 -9.98 7.60
N ALA A 28 -0.98 -10.83 7.39
CA ALA A 28 -0.84 -12.07 8.15
C ALA A 28 -0.58 -11.82 9.64
N GLU A 29 0.19 -10.79 10.00
CA GLU A 29 0.40 -10.41 11.41
C GLU A 29 -0.86 -9.84 12.05
N ILE A 30 -1.61 -8.99 11.34
CA ILE A 30 -2.92 -8.48 11.80
C ILE A 30 -3.85 -9.65 12.11
N GLU A 31 -3.95 -10.65 11.21
CA GLU A 31 -4.77 -11.83 11.44
C GLU A 31 -4.28 -12.70 12.62
N ARG A 32 -2.97 -12.81 12.83
CA ARG A 32 -2.42 -13.45 14.04
C ARG A 32 -2.80 -12.71 15.31
N ALA A 33 -2.70 -11.38 15.31
CA ALA A 33 -3.04 -10.53 16.44
C ALA A 33 -4.54 -10.63 16.79
N LYS A 34 -5.43 -10.59 15.79
CA LYS A 34 -6.87 -10.79 15.99
C LYS A 34 -7.19 -12.12 16.67
N ARG A 35 -6.52 -13.21 16.28
CA ARG A 35 -6.72 -14.55 16.87
C ARG A 35 -6.38 -14.64 18.35
N VAL A 36 -5.43 -13.83 18.81
CA VAL A 36 -5.05 -13.77 20.23
C VAL A 36 -5.78 -12.66 21.00
N GLY A 37 -6.76 -12.01 20.37
CA GLY A 37 -7.61 -10.98 21.00
C GLY A 37 -6.95 -9.61 21.14
N ILE A 38 -5.90 -9.32 20.39
CA ILE A 38 -5.33 -7.97 20.31
C ILE A 38 -6.19 -7.13 19.38
N ASP A 39 -6.59 -5.95 19.85
CA ASP A 39 -7.23 -4.95 18.99
C ASP A 39 -6.20 -4.34 18.05
N VAL A 40 -6.44 -4.51 16.75
CA VAL A 40 -5.60 -4.03 15.65
C VAL A 40 -6.43 -3.24 14.63
N SER A 41 -7.61 -2.76 15.01
CA SER A 41 -8.53 -2.06 14.12
C SER A 41 -7.90 -0.86 13.43
N ASP A 42 -7.15 -0.05 14.20
CA ASP A 42 -6.44 1.12 13.66
C ASP A 42 -5.32 0.71 12.69
N LEU A 43 -4.53 -0.31 13.03
CA LEU A 43 -3.45 -0.82 12.17
C LEU A 43 -4.00 -1.39 10.85
N GLU A 44 -5.13 -2.09 10.90
CA GLU A 44 -5.80 -2.60 9.71
C GLU A 44 -6.32 -1.45 8.82
N ALA A 45 -6.91 -0.41 9.42
CA ALA A 45 -7.37 0.76 8.68
C ALA A 45 -6.20 1.54 8.03
N GLU A 46 -5.10 1.71 8.74
CA GLU A 46 -3.89 2.36 8.22
C GLU A 46 -3.28 1.57 7.07
N LEU A 47 -3.15 0.24 7.21
CA LEU A 47 -2.62 -0.61 6.14
C LEU A 47 -3.51 -0.55 4.89
N ASN A 48 -4.83 -0.63 5.06
CA ASN A 48 -5.76 -0.52 3.94
C ASN A 48 -5.65 0.84 3.22
N SER A 49 -5.56 1.93 3.98
CA SER A 49 -5.37 3.27 3.44
C SER A 49 -4.07 3.40 2.65
N ALA A 50 -2.97 2.82 3.15
CA ALA A 50 -1.68 2.80 2.47
C ALA A 50 -1.73 2.00 1.17
N VAL A 51 -2.39 0.83 1.17
CA VAL A 51 -2.57 -0.02 -0.02
C VAL A 51 -3.41 0.71 -1.07
N GLU A 52 -4.49 1.36 -0.67
CA GLU A 52 -5.34 2.15 -1.58
C GLU A 52 -4.57 3.29 -2.24
N LEU A 53 -3.80 4.05 -1.46
CA LEU A 53 -2.96 5.13 -1.99
C LEU A 53 -1.96 4.59 -3.01
N ARG A 54 -1.25 3.51 -2.66
CA ARG A 54 -0.27 2.87 -3.55
C ARG A 54 -0.90 2.38 -4.86
N ASN A 55 -2.09 1.80 -4.80
CA ASN A 55 -2.81 1.36 -6.00
C ASN A 55 -3.22 2.54 -6.89
N LYS A 56 -3.72 3.63 -6.30
CA LYS A 56 -4.03 4.87 -7.05
C LYS A 56 -2.78 5.47 -7.72
N LEU A 57 -1.65 5.50 -7.01
CA LEU A 57 -0.39 5.98 -7.57
C LEU A 57 0.03 5.16 -8.79
N LEU A 58 -0.05 3.83 -8.72
CA LEU A 58 0.25 2.95 -9.84
C LEU A 58 -0.74 3.11 -11.01
N GLU A 59 -2.03 3.33 -10.73
CA GLU A 59 -3.06 3.48 -11.76
C GLU A 59 -2.99 4.81 -12.51
N GLU A 60 -2.77 5.91 -11.79
CA GLU A 60 -2.80 7.27 -12.32
C GLU A 60 -1.45 7.69 -12.90
N TYR A 61 -0.35 7.27 -12.27
CA TYR A 61 1.00 7.76 -12.59
C TYR A 61 1.95 6.69 -13.10
N GLY A 62 1.54 5.41 -13.10
CA GLY A 62 2.33 4.30 -13.65
C GLY A 62 2.13 4.04 -15.15
N LYS A 63 1.44 4.93 -15.88
CA LYS A 63 1.10 4.84 -17.31
C LYS A 63 1.92 5.76 -18.20
#